data_AF-A0A949HK80-F1
#
_entry.id   AF-A0A949HK80-F1
#
_cell.length_a   1.000
_cell.length_b   1.000
_cell.length_c   1.000
_cell.angle_alpha   90.00
_cell.angle_beta   90.00
_cell.angle_gamma   90.00
#
_symmetry.space_group_name_H-M   'P 1'
#
loop_
_entity.id
_entity.type
_entity.pdbx_description
1 polymer ?
#
loop_
_entity_poly.entity_id
_entity_poly.type
_entity_poly.pdbx_seq_one_letter_code
_entity_poly.pdbx_strand_id
1 'polypeptide(L)'
;DYGRRLNLLVRQNEPHRAVDRLLIAGLIEARSCERFKLLKEHIQDPELSDFYGALFESEARHHATYVRLARNFEQPEQVRNRLEELAAAEASIIDTGNDLPRMHS
;
A
#
# COMPACT_ATOMS: atom_id res chain seq x y z
N ASP A 1 -3.63 1.11 -13.44
CA ASP A 1 -4.35 2.31 -12.93
C ASP A 1 -4.39 2.46 -11.41
N TYR A 2 -3.93 1.46 -10.65
CA TYR A 2 -3.97 1.40 -9.20
C TYR A 2 -3.57 2.70 -8.47
N GLY A 3 -2.33 3.16 -8.65
CA GLY A 3 -1.83 4.36 -7.97
C GLY A 3 -2.58 5.64 -8.36
N ARG A 4 -3.06 5.75 -9.61
CA ARG A 4 -3.90 6.87 -10.04
C ARG A 4 -5.25 6.84 -9.31
N ARG A 5 -5.90 5.67 -9.22
CA ARG A 5 -7.20 5.50 -8.55
C ARG A 5 -7.11 5.82 -7.06
N LEU A 6 -6.05 5.39 -6.37
CA LEU A 6 -5.82 5.76 -4.97
C LEU A 6 -5.61 7.27 -4.79
N ASN A 7 -4.82 7.90 -5.67
CA ASN A 7 -4.59 9.35 -5.59
C ASN A 7 -5.86 10.20 -5.76
N LEU A 8 -6.87 9.69 -6.46
CA LEU A 8 -8.17 10.37 -6.58
C LEU A 8 -8.95 10.42 -5.25
N LEU A 9 -8.62 9.56 -4.28
CA LEU A 9 -9.26 9.53 -2.97
C LEU A 9 -8.68 10.55 -1.98
N VAL A 10 -7.59 11.24 -2.35
CA VAL A 10 -6.88 12.17 -1.47
C VAL A 10 -7.71 13.43 -1.24
N ARG A 11 -8.00 13.71 0.03
CA ARG A 11 -8.61 14.97 0.49
C ARG A 11 -7.72 16.17 0.14
N GLN A 12 -8.32 17.30 -0.21
CA GLN A 12 -7.58 18.46 -0.75
C GLN A 12 -6.98 19.39 0.31
N ASN A 13 -7.61 19.48 1.48
CA ASN A 13 -7.21 20.41 2.53
C ASN A 13 -6.18 19.79 3.47
N GLU A 14 -5.25 20.60 3.99
CA GLU A 14 -4.36 20.18 5.07
C GLU A 14 -5.08 20.25 6.43
N PRO A 15 -4.74 19.39 7.42
CA PRO A 15 -3.71 18.34 7.35
C PRO A 15 -4.17 17.02 6.72
N HIS A 16 -5.44 16.93 6.32
CA HIS A 16 -6.08 15.71 5.79
C HIS A 16 -5.38 15.17 4.54
N ARG A 17 -4.89 16.06 3.67
CA ARG A 17 -4.15 15.72 2.46
C ARG A 17 -2.84 15.01 2.80
N ALA A 18 -2.06 15.53 3.75
CA ALA A 18 -0.84 14.88 4.23
C ALA A 18 -1.13 13.49 4.83
N VAL A 19 -2.16 13.39 5.68
CA VAL A 19 -2.61 12.12 6.28
C VAL A 19 -2.95 11.10 5.18
N ASP A 20 -3.79 11.46 4.21
CA ASP A 20 -4.22 10.54 3.15
C ASP A 20 -3.05 10.05 2.29
N ARG A 21 -2.09 10.95 1.97
CA ARG A 21 -0.89 10.57 1.20
C ARG A 21 0.00 9.58 1.94
N LEU A 22 0.17 9.77 3.25
CA LEU A 22 0.93 8.84 4.08
C LEU A 22 0.22 7.49 4.15
N LEU A 23 -1.09 7.48 4.41
CA LEU A 23 -1.85 6.23 4.49
C LEU A 23 -1.88 5.47 3.16
N ILE A 24 -2.04 6.17 2.03
CA ILE A 24 -1.94 5.56 0.70
C ILE A 24 -0.55 4.98 0.45
N ALA A 25 0.52 5.69 0.79
CA ALA A 25 1.87 5.14 0.69
C ALA A 25 2.01 3.86 1.51
N GLY A 26 1.51 3.86 2.76
CA GLY A 26 1.49 2.67 3.61
C GLY A 26 0.73 1.49 2.99
N LEU A 27 -0.42 1.73 2.36
CA LEU A 27 -1.20 0.69 1.68
C LEU A 27 -0.48 0.13 0.46
N ILE A 28 0.18 0.97 -0.33
CA ILE A 28 0.96 0.54 -1.51
C ILE A 28 2.09 -0.39 -1.07
N GLU A 29 2.87 -0.02 -0.04
CA GLU A 29 3.95 -0.86 0.50
C GLU A 29 3.40 -2.17 1.08
N ALA A 30 2.26 -2.12 1.79
CA ALA A 30 1.64 -3.32 2.35
C ALA A 30 1.21 -4.31 1.25
N ARG A 31 0.61 -3.82 0.16
CA ARG A 31 0.23 -4.66 -0.99
C ARG A 31 1.44 -5.19 -1.75
N SER A 32 2.48 -4.37 -1.91
CA SER A 32 3.76 -4.80 -2.51
C SER A 32 4.38 -5.93 -1.68
N CYS A 33 4.43 -5.78 -0.36
CA CYS A 33 4.92 -6.79 0.57
C CYS A 33 4.18 -8.12 0.44
N GLU A 34 2.84 -8.11 0.43
CA GLU A 34 2.02 -9.31 0.23
C GLU A 34 2.33 -10.00 -1.10
N ARG A 35 2.44 -9.24 -2.20
CA ARG A 35 2.71 -9.80 -3.53
C ARG A 35 4.14 -10.29 -3.67
N PHE A 36 5.14 -9.61 -3.10
CA PHE A 36 6.52 -10.08 -3.09
C PHE A 36 6.67 -11.41 -2.34
N LYS A 37 5.93 -11.57 -1.23
CA LYS A 37 5.87 -12.86 -0.53
C LYS A 37 5.33 -13.97 -1.44
N LEU A 38 4.21 -13.73 -2.13
CA LEU A 38 3.64 -14.71 -3.07
C LEU A 38 4.59 -15.03 -4.23
N LEU A 39 5.26 -14.02 -4.78
CA LEU A 39 6.24 -14.21 -5.86
C LEU A 39 7.42 -15.05 -5.39
N LYS A 40 7.99 -14.73 -4.21
CA LYS A 40 9.04 -15.53 -3.57
C LYS A 40 8.61 -16.99 -3.38
N GLU A 41 7.38 -17.24 -2.95
CA GLU A 41 6.89 -18.59 -2.63
C GLU A 41 6.57 -19.44 -3.88
N HIS A 42 6.30 -18.81 -5.04
CA HIS A 42 5.76 -19.51 -6.21
C HIS A 42 6.60 -19.38 -7.49
N ILE A 43 7.58 -18.48 -7.56
CA ILE A 43 8.49 -18.39 -8.71
C ILE A 43 9.46 -19.57 -8.69
N GLN A 44 9.68 -20.17 -9.87
CA GLN A 44 10.61 -21.29 -10.04
C GLN A 44 12.07 -20.85 -10.20
N ASP A 45 12.28 -19.61 -10.63
CA ASP A 45 13.61 -19.00 -10.78
C ASP A 45 14.19 -18.61 -9.40
N PRO A 46 15.30 -19.24 -8.97
CA PRO A 46 15.88 -18.98 -7.65
C PRO A 46 16.40 -17.54 -7.48
N GLU A 47 16.98 -16.94 -8.53
CA GLU A 47 17.52 -15.58 -8.48
C GLU A 47 16.38 -14.57 -8.26
N LEU A 48 15.27 -14.75 -8.98
CA LEU A 48 14.09 -13.92 -8.80
C LEU A 48 13.42 -14.16 -7.45
N SER A 49 13.35 -15.40 -6.96
CA SER A 49 12.84 -15.71 -5.63
C SER A 49 13.63 -14.98 -4.54
N ASP A 50 14.96 -15.04 -4.58
CA ASP A 50 15.83 -14.36 -3.61
C ASP A 50 15.70 -12.84 -3.71
N PHE A 51 15.62 -12.31 -4.94
CA PHE A 51 15.39 -10.88 -5.18
C PHE A 51 14.08 -10.40 -4.55
N TYR A 52 12.95 -11.07 -4.80
CA TYR A 52 11.67 -10.70 -4.19
C TYR A 52 11.65 -10.93 -2.67
N GLY A 53 12.40 -11.92 -2.17
CA GLY A 53 12.59 -12.13 -0.74
C GLY A 53 13.30 -10.97 -0.04
N ALA A 54 14.33 -10.40 -0.66
CA ALA A 54 15.02 -9.23 -0.11
C ALA A 54 14.11 -7.98 -0.09
N LEU A 55 13.29 -7.78 -1.13
CA LEU A 55 12.34 -6.66 -1.19
C LEU A 55 11.24 -6.79 -0.12
N PHE A 56 10.71 -7.99 0.11
CA PHE A 56 9.72 -8.22 1.17
C PHE A 56 10.19 -7.69 2.54
N GLU A 57 11.46 -7.93 2.89
CA GLU A 57 12.02 -7.49 4.17
C GLU A 57 12.14 -5.97 4.30
N SER A 58 12.36 -5.24 3.20
CA SER A 58 12.38 -3.77 3.23
C SER A 58 10.98 -3.17 3.39
N GLU A 59 10.00 -3.67 2.63
CA GLU A 59 8.63 -3.15 2.60
C GLU A 59 7.88 -3.35 3.93
N ALA A 60 8.12 -4.48 4.60
CA ALA A 60 7.50 -4.79 5.90
C ALA A 60 7.79 -3.71 6.97
N ARG A 61 8.93 -3.00 6.88
CA ARG A 61 9.28 -1.91 7.78
C ARG A 61 8.66 -0.56 7.38
N HIS A 62 8.37 -0.37 6.11
CA HIS A 62 7.91 0.92 5.57
C HIS A 62 6.43 1.17 5.82
N HIS A 63 5.56 0.18 5.63
CA HIS A 63 4.11 0.38 5.77
C HIS A 63 3.71 0.92 7.17
N ALA A 64 4.26 0.34 8.24
CA ALA A 64 4.00 0.76 9.61
C ALA A 64 4.56 2.16 9.91
N THR A 65 5.66 2.53 9.24
CA THR A 65 6.26 3.86 9.39
C THR A 65 5.34 4.95 8.87
N TYR A 66 4.70 4.75 7.72
CA TYR A 66 3.78 5.74 7.16
C TYR A 66 2.54 5.96 8.03
N VAL A 67 1.93 4.89 8.55
CA VAL A 67 0.79 5.00 9.47
C VAL A 67 1.19 5.73 10.76
N ARG A 68 2.38 5.46 11.28
CA ARG A 68 2.90 6.17 12.46
C ARG A 68 3.13 7.65 12.18
N LEU A 69 3.66 8.01 11.01
CA LEU A 69 3.84 9.41 10.61
C LEU A 69 2.49 10.13 10.47
N ALA A 70 1.46 9.47 9.94
CA ALA A 70 0.12 10.06 9.80
C ALA A 70 -0.49 10.47 11.16
N ARG A 71 -0.20 9.71 12.23
CA ARG A 71 -0.64 10.02 13.61
C ARG A 71 -0.01 11.29 14.19
N ASN A 72 0.99 11.88 13.55
CA ASN A 72 1.53 13.18 13.96
C ASN A 72 0.67 14.36 13.47
N PHE A 73 -0.31 14.11 12.58
CA PHE A 73 -1.11 15.15 11.92
C PHE A 73 -2.60 15.11 12.29
N GLU A 74 -3.11 13.98 12.76
CA GLU A 74 -4.50 13.78 13.20
C GLU A 74 -4.58 12.83 14.41
N GLN A 75 -5.73 12.79 15.09
CA GLN A 75 -5.92 11.90 16.23
C GLN A 75 -5.85 10.42 15.80
N PRO A 76 -5.30 9.52 16.64
CA PRO A 76 -5.14 8.10 16.30
C PRO A 76 -6.42 7.42 15.78
N GLU A 77 -7.57 7.75 16.35
CA GLU A 77 -8.87 7.23 15.97
C GLU A 77 -9.27 7.70 14.56
N GLN A 78 -9.03 8.96 14.23
CA GLN A 78 -9.33 9.50 12.90
C GLN A 78 -8.42 8.88 11.83
N VAL A 79 -7.13 8.74 12.14
CA VAL A 79 -6.17 8.06 11.26
C VAL A 79 -6.56 6.60 11.03
N ARG A 80 -6.98 5.89 12.09
CA ARG A 80 -7.45 4.50 12.00
C ARG A 80 -8.69 4.39 11.12
N ASN A 81 -9.72 5.19 11.39
CA ASN A 81 -10.95 5.17 10.60
C ASN A 81 -10.66 5.47 9.12
N ARG A 82 -9.81 6.46 8.85
CA ARG A 82 -9.43 6.82 7.48
C ARG A 82 -8.62 5.73 6.79
N LEU A 83 -7.74 5.04 7.52
CA LEU A 83 -7.00 3.89 6.99
C LEU A 83 -7.95 2.75 6.60
N GLU A 84 -8.97 2.46 7.43
CA GLU A 84 -9.99 1.44 7.14
C GLU A 84 -10.77 1.78 5.86
N GLU A 85 -11.18 3.04 5.69
CA GLU A 85 -11.85 3.52 4.46
C GLU A 85 -10.97 3.34 3.22
N LEU A 86 -9.71 3.78 3.29
CA LEU A 86 -8.78 3.70 2.17
C LEU A 86 -8.40 2.25 1.86
N ALA A 87 -8.29 1.38 2.86
CA ALA A 87 -8.02 -0.05 2.68
C ALA A 87 -9.18 -0.75 1.96
N ALA A 88 -10.43 -0.43 2.32
CA ALA A 88 -11.60 -0.96 1.62
C ALA A 88 -11.64 -0.50 0.15
N ALA A 89 -11.31 0.75 -0.12
CA ALA A 89 -11.21 1.27 -1.48
C ALA A 89 -10.05 0.62 -2.27
N GLU A 90 -8.90 0.42 -1.64
CA GLU A 90 -7.75 -0.28 -2.23
C GLU A 90 -8.12 -1.71 -2.65
N ALA A 91 -8.80 -2.45 -1.78
CA ALA A 91 -9.25 -3.80 -2.07
C ALA A 91 -10.20 -3.84 -3.27
N SER A 92 -11.16 -2.90 -3.34
CA SER A 92 -12.05 -2.76 -4.51
C SER A 92 -11.30 -2.41 -5.80
N ILE A 93 -10.24 -1.60 -5.71
CA ILE A 93 -9.38 -1.27 -6.86
C ILE A 93 -8.65 -2.52 -7.37
N ILE A 94 -8.10 -3.33 -6.47
CA ILE A 94 -7.43 -4.60 -6.79
C ILE A 94 -8.41 -5.60 -7.40
N ASP A 95 -9.61 -5.74 -6.82
CA ASP A 95 -10.65 -6.66 -7.30
C ASP A 95 -11.16 -6.31 -8.71
N THR A 96 -11.13 -5.02 -9.08
CA THR A 96 -11.46 -4.61 -10.46
C THR A 96 -10.51 -5.23 -11.50
N GLY A 97 -9.26 -5.53 -11.11
CA GLY A 97 -8.25 -6.12 -11.98
C GLY A 97 -7.67 -5.18 -13.05
N ASN A 98 -6.73 -5.70 -13.83
CA ASN A 98 -6.23 -5.12 -15.07
C ASN A 98 -5.90 -6.21 -16.08
N ASP A 99 -6.14 -5.95 -17.37
CA ASP A 99 -5.83 -6.89 -18.46
C ASP A 99 -4.33 -7.21 -18.57
N LEU A 100 -3.47 -6.30 -18.12
CA LEU A 100 -2.03 -6.47 -18.15
C LEU A 100 -1.48 -6.79 -16.75
N PRO A 101 -0.61 -7.82 -16.62
CA PRO A 101 0.04 -8.11 -15.35
C PRO A 101 0.96 -6.95 -14.95
N ARG A 102 0.77 -6.47 -13.73
CA ARG A 102 1.53 -5.43 -13.04
C ARG A 102 1.64 -5.81 -11.56
N MET A 103 2.57 -5.17 -10.85
CA MET A 103 2.67 -5.35 -9.40
C MET A 103 1.40 -4.99 -8.64
N HIS A 104 0.50 -4.18 -9.19
CA HIS A 104 -0.79 -3.82 -8.54
C HIS A 104 -1.99 -3.92 -9.50
N SER A 105 -1.92 -4.82 -10.50
CA SER A 105 -3.06 -5.24 -11.34
C SER A 105 -3.85 -6.36 -10.71
#